data_AF-A0A317IUG1-F1
#
_entry.id   AF-A0A317IUG1-F1
#
_cell.length_a   1.000
_cell.length_b   1.000
_cell.length_c   1.000
_cell.angle_alpha   90.00
_cell.angle_beta   90.00
_cell.angle_gamma   90.00
#
_symmetry.space_group_name_H-M   'P 1'
#
loop_
_entity.id
_entity.type
_entity.pdbx_description
1 polymer ?
#
loop_
_entity_poly.entity_id
_entity_poly.type
_entity_poly.pdbx_seq_one_letter_code
_entity_poly.pdbx_strand_id
1 'polypeptide(L)'
;MAAVYTAEEILEIAGGRLAAGNLEPEAGAICTDTRQITQGDWFVALEGRRYDGHAFLGDAFANGAIGAIVAERTGYAIASHSFPLIAVEATSKALSLLARNWRRRINPQVIVLCGDSQELTELLELVRIAATNQRLKFACLNPCTKAQEAAEFVLNMSEENKLAIVGLSPCDLNEV
;
A
#
# COMPACT_ATOMS: atom_id res chain seq x y z
N MET A 1 4.99 0.64 -14.61
CA MET A 1 4.07 1.47 -13.81
C MET A 1 3.92 0.84 -12.43
N ALA A 2 3.55 1.63 -11.40
CA ALA A 2 3.22 1.11 -10.05
C ALA A 2 1.83 0.45 -10.05
N ALA A 3 1.41 -0.10 -8.91
CA ALA A 3 0.11 -0.74 -8.79
C ALA A 3 -1.02 0.30 -8.95
N VAL A 4 -1.94 0.03 -9.88
CA VAL A 4 -3.18 0.79 -10.04
C VAL A 4 -4.38 -0.16 -9.98
N TYR A 5 -5.48 0.32 -9.42
CA TYR A 5 -6.70 -0.45 -9.25
C TYR A 5 -7.93 0.38 -9.55
N THR A 6 -8.90 -0.26 -10.19
CA THR A 6 -10.29 0.24 -10.31
C THR A 6 -11.07 -0.03 -9.01
N ALA A 7 -12.20 0.64 -8.85
CA ALA A 7 -13.09 0.38 -7.72
C ALA A 7 -13.58 -1.08 -7.67
N GLU A 8 -13.88 -1.68 -8.83
CA GLU A 8 -14.33 -3.07 -8.92
C GLU A 8 -13.25 -4.05 -8.43
N GLU A 9 -12.00 -3.87 -8.87
CA GLU A 9 -10.88 -4.69 -8.40
C GLU A 9 -10.67 -4.54 -6.89
N ILE A 10 -10.80 -3.33 -6.35
CA ILE A 10 -10.68 -3.10 -4.91
C ILE A 10 -11.78 -3.85 -4.15
N LEU A 11 -13.03 -3.77 -4.61
CA LEU A 11 -14.16 -4.48 -4.00
C LEU A 11 -13.93 -5.99 -4.02
N GLU A 12 -13.48 -6.55 -5.14
CA GLU A 12 -13.22 -7.98 -5.31
C GLU A 12 -12.03 -8.45 -4.44
N ILE A 13 -10.90 -7.73 -4.47
CA ILE A 13 -9.67 -8.14 -3.79
C ILE A 13 -9.77 -7.93 -2.28
N ALA A 14 -10.32 -6.80 -1.84
CA ALA A 14 -10.40 -6.44 -0.43
C ALA A 14 -11.65 -7.01 0.26
N GLY A 15 -12.65 -7.48 -0.50
CA GLY A 15 -13.91 -8.00 0.04
C GLY A 15 -14.76 -6.91 0.70
N GLY A 16 -14.88 -5.76 0.04
CA GLY A 16 -15.60 -4.59 0.54
C GLY A 16 -16.99 -4.40 -0.06
N ARG A 17 -17.65 -3.32 0.33
CA ARG A 17 -18.89 -2.83 -0.30
C ARG A 17 -18.78 -1.34 -0.60
N LEU A 18 -19.55 -0.88 -1.58
CA LEU A 18 -19.73 0.56 -1.79
C LEU A 18 -20.60 1.12 -0.67
N ALA A 19 -20.05 2.05 0.12
CA ALA A 19 -20.74 2.71 1.21
C ALA A 19 -21.36 4.05 0.81
N ALA A 20 -20.71 4.78 -0.09
CA ALA A 20 -21.18 6.04 -0.64
C ALA A 20 -20.54 6.30 -2.00
N GLY A 21 -21.11 7.23 -2.78
CA GLY A 21 -20.58 7.62 -4.09
C GLY A 21 -21.00 6.69 -5.22
N ASN A 22 -20.54 7.04 -6.43
CA ASN A 22 -20.67 6.22 -7.62
C ASN A 22 -19.31 5.64 -8.00
N LEU A 23 -19.33 4.45 -8.58
CA LEU A 23 -18.12 3.83 -9.11
C LEU A 23 -17.94 4.29 -10.56
N GLU A 24 -16.87 5.03 -10.78
CA GLU A 24 -16.38 5.30 -12.12
C GLU A 24 -15.26 4.29 -12.47
N PRO A 25 -15.05 3.97 -13.76
CA PRO A 25 -14.12 2.93 -14.18
C PRO A 25 -12.64 3.35 -14.11
N GLU A 26 -12.32 4.53 -13.57
CA GLU A 26 -10.92 4.97 -13.47
C GLU A 26 -10.10 4.09 -12.51
N ALA A 27 -8.87 3.79 -12.93
CA ALA A 27 -7.87 3.11 -12.10
C ALA A 27 -6.92 4.13 -11.48
N GLY A 28 -6.63 3.96 -10.19
CA GLY A 28 -5.78 4.85 -9.41
C GLY A 28 -4.72 4.10 -8.61
N ALA A 29 -3.62 4.76 -8.26
CA ALA A 29 -2.64 4.17 -7.35
C ALA A 29 -3.17 4.18 -5.91
N ILE A 30 -2.62 3.31 -5.06
CA ILE A 30 -3.00 3.24 -3.64
C ILE A 30 -2.09 4.16 -2.82
N CYS A 31 -2.67 5.07 -2.06
CA CYS A 31 -1.96 6.00 -1.17
C CYS A 31 -2.54 5.96 0.25
N THR A 32 -1.68 6.00 1.26
CA THR A 32 -2.04 5.96 2.69
C THR A 32 -1.72 7.26 3.42
N ASP A 33 -1.00 8.19 2.80
CA ASP A 33 -0.61 9.48 3.35
C ASP A 33 -1.19 10.60 2.49
N THR A 34 -2.11 11.38 3.06
CA THR A 34 -2.79 12.44 2.32
C THR A 34 -1.85 13.50 1.77
N ARG A 35 -0.66 13.66 2.37
CA ARG A 35 0.37 14.61 1.91
C ARG A 35 1.08 14.16 0.63
N GLN A 36 0.93 12.89 0.24
CA GLN A 36 1.55 12.29 -0.95
C GLN A 36 0.52 11.98 -2.04
N ILE A 37 -0.77 12.23 -1.80
CA ILE A 37 -1.81 12.01 -2.80
C ILE A 37 -1.58 12.87 -4.02
N THR A 38 -1.71 12.23 -5.18
CA THR A 38 -1.76 12.85 -6.49
C THR A 38 -3.14 12.67 -7.11
N GLN A 39 -3.44 13.49 -8.11
CA GLN A 39 -4.72 13.41 -8.81
C GLN A 39 -4.90 12.01 -9.43
N GLY A 40 -5.98 11.33 -9.06
CA GLY A 40 -6.25 9.97 -9.54
C GLY A 40 -6.04 8.87 -8.48
N ASP A 41 -5.49 9.18 -7.31
CA ASP A 41 -5.18 8.14 -6.32
C ASP A 41 -6.39 7.67 -5.51
N TRP A 42 -6.33 6.42 -5.05
CA TRP A 42 -7.19 5.89 -4.00
C TRP A 42 -6.53 6.10 -2.64
N PHE A 43 -7.26 6.69 -1.70
CA PHE A 43 -6.78 6.85 -0.33
C PHE A 43 -7.20 5.67 0.56
N VAL A 44 -6.29 5.13 1.38
CA VAL A 44 -6.60 4.10 2.39
C VAL A 44 -6.57 4.73 3.77
N ALA A 45 -7.73 4.82 4.40
CA ALA A 45 -7.89 5.35 5.76
C ALA A 45 -7.44 4.31 6.79
N LEU A 46 -6.15 4.26 7.08
CA LEU A 46 -5.58 3.33 8.07
C LEU A 46 -5.85 3.81 9.50
N GLU A 47 -6.22 2.88 10.38
CA GLU A 47 -6.39 3.12 11.81
C GLU A 47 -5.13 2.66 12.55
N GLY A 48 -4.39 3.61 13.13
CA GLY A 48 -3.20 3.35 13.92
C GLY A 48 -3.41 3.69 15.41
N ARG A 49 -2.46 3.27 16.26
CA ARG A 49 -2.54 3.49 17.72
C ARG A 49 -2.63 4.97 18.14
N ARG A 50 -2.13 5.90 17.29
CA ARG A 50 -2.07 7.34 17.58
C ARG A 50 -2.90 8.21 16.65
N TYR A 51 -3.29 7.68 15.49
CA TYR A 51 -3.92 8.44 14.41
C TYR A 51 -4.96 7.58 13.72
N ASP A 52 -6.12 8.17 13.44
CA ASP A 52 -7.16 7.57 12.62
C ASP A 52 -7.19 8.26 11.25
N GLY A 53 -6.80 7.53 10.20
CA GLY A 53 -6.77 7.99 8.81
C GLY A 53 -8.12 8.50 8.30
N HIS A 54 -9.22 8.06 8.91
CA HIS A 54 -10.57 8.50 8.52
C HIS A 54 -10.81 9.99 8.78
N ALA A 55 -10.06 10.59 9.72
CA ALA A 55 -10.12 12.03 9.97
C ALA A 55 -9.59 12.86 8.79
N PHE A 56 -8.79 12.26 7.91
CA PHE A 56 -8.12 12.94 6.80
C PHE A 56 -8.79 12.71 5.44
N LEU A 57 -9.98 12.10 5.40
CA LEU A 57 -10.70 11.89 4.15
C LEU A 57 -10.93 13.20 3.38
N GLY A 58 -11.15 14.32 4.10
CA GLY A 58 -11.37 15.63 3.48
C GLY A 58 -10.15 16.12 2.73
N ASP A 59 -8.98 16.01 3.38
CA ASP A 59 -7.68 16.35 2.79
C ASP A 59 -7.37 15.43 1.60
N ALA A 60 -7.73 14.15 1.69
CA ALA A 60 -7.51 13.20 0.61
C ALA A 60 -8.23 13.62 -0.68
N PHE A 61 -9.52 13.94 -0.57
CA PHE A 61 -10.31 14.41 -1.71
C PHE A 61 -9.88 15.79 -2.20
N ALA A 62 -9.51 16.70 -1.28
CA ALA A 62 -8.99 18.01 -1.65
C ALA A 62 -7.68 17.91 -2.47
N ASN A 63 -6.85 16.89 -2.19
CA ASN A 63 -5.61 16.63 -2.91
C ASN A 63 -5.81 15.82 -4.21
N GLY A 64 -7.05 15.47 -4.56
CA GLY A 64 -7.39 14.85 -5.85
C GLY A 64 -7.55 13.33 -5.81
N ALA A 65 -7.73 12.74 -4.63
CA ALA A 65 -8.12 11.33 -4.55
C ALA A 65 -9.45 11.09 -5.27
N ILE A 66 -9.52 10.03 -6.06
CA ILE A 66 -10.75 9.64 -6.78
C ILE A 66 -11.72 8.88 -5.89
N GLY A 67 -11.25 8.35 -4.76
CA GLY A 67 -12.04 7.59 -3.81
C GLY A 67 -11.24 7.19 -2.58
N ALA A 68 -11.91 6.56 -1.61
CA ALA A 68 -11.24 6.08 -0.41
C ALA A 68 -11.69 4.69 0.04
N ILE A 69 -10.74 3.91 0.56
CA ILE A 69 -10.96 2.64 1.24
C ILE A 69 -11.01 2.93 2.74
N VAL A 70 -12.14 2.63 3.37
CA VAL A 70 -12.46 2.97 4.75
C VAL A 70 -12.89 1.75 5.53
N ALA A 71 -12.71 1.76 6.85
CA ALA A 71 -13.26 0.75 7.73
C ALA A 71 -14.80 0.83 7.70
N GLU A 72 -15.45 -0.32 7.81
CA GLU A 72 -16.89 -0.42 7.97
C GLU A 72 -17.31 0.32 9.26
N ARG A 73 -18.16 1.35 9.11
CA ARG A 73 -18.64 2.21 10.19
C ARG A 73 -20.11 2.55 9.97
N THR A 74 -20.83 2.87 11.04
CA THR A 74 -22.24 3.28 10.98
C THR A 74 -22.47 4.61 10.26
N GLY A 75 -21.42 5.42 10.14
CA GLY A 75 -21.42 6.66 9.38
C GLY A 75 -20.00 7.16 9.13
N TYR A 76 -19.85 7.99 8.10
CA TYR A 76 -18.58 8.58 7.69
C TYR A 76 -18.64 10.09 7.90
N ALA A 77 -17.56 10.69 8.38
CA ALA A 77 -17.50 12.12 8.71
C ALA A 77 -17.64 13.06 7.49
N ILE A 78 -17.70 12.49 6.28
CA ILE A 78 -17.90 13.22 5.03
C ILE A 78 -19.31 13.03 4.52
N ALA A 79 -20.00 14.16 4.33
CA ALA A 79 -21.34 14.24 3.76
C ALA A 79 -21.37 14.09 2.21
N SER A 80 -20.21 13.94 1.57
CA SER A 80 -20.10 13.92 0.12
C SER A 80 -20.51 12.56 -0.45
N HIS A 81 -21.71 12.50 -1.01
CA HIS A 81 -22.11 11.46 -1.96
C HIS A 81 -21.36 11.53 -3.30
N SER A 82 -20.41 12.46 -3.46
CA SER A 82 -19.72 12.67 -4.74
C SER A 82 -18.46 11.82 -4.90
N PHE A 83 -17.89 11.29 -3.82
CA PHE A 83 -16.68 10.46 -3.90
C PHE A 83 -16.97 9.02 -3.44
N PRO A 84 -16.53 8.00 -4.20
CA PRO A 84 -16.69 6.60 -3.82
C PRO A 84 -15.95 6.29 -2.51
N LEU A 85 -16.70 5.73 -1.57
CA LEU A 85 -16.18 5.14 -0.33
C LEU A 85 -16.37 3.63 -0.37
N ILE A 86 -15.27 2.88 -0.36
CA ILE A 86 -15.29 1.43 -0.28
C ILE A 86 -15.07 1.04 1.18
N ALA A 87 -16.13 0.54 1.81
CA ALA A 87 -16.08 0.06 3.17
C ALA A 87 -15.58 -1.38 3.23
N VAL A 88 -14.60 -1.64 4.09
CA VAL A 88 -13.99 -2.95 4.33
C VAL A 88 -13.95 -3.26 5.82
N GLU A 89 -13.90 -4.55 6.17
CA GLU A 89 -13.80 -5.01 7.57
C GLU A 89 -12.58 -4.39 8.28
N ALA A 90 -11.42 -4.40 7.62
CA ALA A 90 -10.17 -3.82 8.14
C ALA A 90 -9.32 -3.24 7.02
N THR A 91 -9.00 -1.95 7.10
CA THR A 91 -8.26 -1.22 6.05
C THR A 91 -6.80 -1.68 5.91
N SER A 92 -6.15 -2.06 7.01
CA SER A 92 -4.81 -2.65 6.98
C SER A 92 -4.79 -3.98 6.23
N LYS A 93 -5.77 -4.85 6.47
CA LYS A 93 -5.95 -6.13 5.76
C LYS A 93 -6.23 -5.89 4.28
N ALA A 94 -7.07 -4.92 3.93
CA ALA A 94 -7.32 -4.53 2.54
C ALA A 94 -6.03 -4.09 1.83
N LEU A 95 -5.22 -3.25 2.48
CA LEU A 95 -3.91 -2.82 1.96
C LEU A 95 -2.98 -4.02 1.71
N SER A 96 -2.87 -4.95 2.66
CA SER A 96 -2.08 -6.17 2.50
C SER A 96 -2.60 -7.08 1.38
N LEU A 97 -3.91 -7.19 1.19
CA LEU A 97 -4.51 -7.98 0.12
C LEU A 97 -4.20 -7.39 -1.27
N LEU A 98 -4.30 -6.06 -1.41
CA LEU A 98 -3.92 -5.34 -2.63
C LEU A 98 -2.42 -5.49 -2.92
N ALA A 99 -1.57 -5.32 -1.91
CA ALA A 99 -0.13 -5.55 -2.05
C ALA A 99 0.19 -6.98 -2.49
N ARG A 100 -0.46 -7.98 -1.86
CA ARG A 100 -0.30 -9.40 -2.23
C ARG A 100 -0.78 -9.66 -3.66
N ASN A 101 -1.87 -9.03 -4.08
CA ASN A 101 -2.37 -9.15 -5.45
C ASN A 101 -1.33 -8.60 -6.44
N TRP A 102 -0.81 -7.39 -6.20
CA TRP A 102 0.21 -6.79 -7.05
C TRP A 102 1.50 -7.62 -7.12
N ARG A 103 1.99 -8.11 -5.98
CA ARG A 103 3.15 -9.00 -5.93
C ARG A 103 2.96 -10.25 -6.79
N ARG A 104 1.75 -10.81 -6.82
CA ARG A 104 1.43 -11.95 -7.69
C ARG A 104 1.39 -11.56 -9.17
N ARG A 105 0.89 -10.36 -9.50
CA ARG A 105 0.86 -9.84 -10.88
C ARG A 105 2.28 -9.65 -11.44
N ILE A 106 3.17 -8.99 -10.69
CA ILE A 106 4.54 -8.70 -11.17
C ILE A 106 5.53 -9.87 -10.94
N ASN A 107 5.19 -10.77 -10.02
CA ASN A 107 5.92 -12.01 -9.70
C ASN A 107 7.45 -11.85 -9.57
N PRO A 108 7.94 -11.00 -8.66
CA PRO A 108 9.37 -10.77 -8.50
C PRO A 108 10.01 -11.90 -7.69
N GLN A 109 11.30 -12.14 -7.91
CA GLN A 109 12.11 -12.87 -6.92
C GLN A 109 12.21 -12.02 -5.66
N VAL A 110 12.15 -12.65 -4.48
CA VAL A 110 12.18 -11.93 -3.21
C VAL A 110 13.31 -12.45 -2.33
N ILE A 111 14.16 -11.53 -1.88
CA ILE A 111 15.19 -11.76 -0.89
C ILE A 111 14.75 -11.04 0.38
N VAL A 112 14.61 -11.80 1.46
CA VAL A 112 14.32 -11.26 2.79
C VAL A 112 15.60 -11.36 3.62
N LEU A 113 16.02 -10.23 4.17
CA LEU A 113 17.11 -10.13 5.12
C LEU A 113 16.50 -9.90 6.50
N CYS A 114 16.92 -10.69 7.48
CA CYS A 114 16.51 -10.55 8.87
C CYS A 114 17.76 -10.39 9.74
N GLY A 115 17.75 -9.43 10.64
CA GLY A 115 18.88 -9.07 11.49
C GLY A 115 18.56 -7.83 12.31
N ASP A 116 19.47 -7.39 13.15
CA ASP A 116 19.28 -6.09 13.80
C ASP A 116 19.43 -4.92 12.81
N SER A 117 19.09 -3.71 13.26
CA SER A 117 19.07 -2.53 12.37
C SER A 117 20.44 -2.23 11.74
N GLN A 118 21.54 -2.48 12.47
CA GLN A 118 22.89 -2.19 11.99
C GLN A 118 23.32 -3.24 10.95
N GLU A 119 23.15 -4.52 11.27
CA GLU A 119 23.46 -5.64 10.36
C GLU A 119 22.65 -5.55 9.07
N LEU A 120 21.35 -5.25 9.17
CA LEU A 120 20.49 -5.12 8.01
C LEU A 120 20.92 -3.98 7.09
N THR A 121 21.34 -2.85 7.65
CA THR A 121 21.80 -1.70 6.85
C THR A 121 23.00 -2.08 5.99
N GLU A 122 23.99 -2.74 6.59
CA GLU A 122 25.20 -3.19 5.89
C GLU A 122 24.89 -4.25 4.83
N LEU A 123 24.07 -5.25 5.17
CA LEU A 123 23.68 -6.33 4.26
C LEU A 123 22.84 -5.83 3.08
N LEU A 124 21.90 -4.90 3.31
CA LEU A 124 21.09 -4.31 2.26
C LEU A 124 21.97 -3.58 1.23
N GLU A 125 22.93 -2.78 1.68
CA GLU A 125 23.85 -2.08 0.77
C GLU A 125 24.67 -3.05 -0.08
N LEU A 126 25.19 -4.13 0.51
CA LEU A 126 25.93 -5.15 -0.23
C LEU A 126 25.07 -5.83 -1.30
N VAL A 127 23.83 -6.23 -0.97
CA VAL A 127 22.92 -6.87 -1.93
C VAL A 127 22.51 -5.87 -3.02
N ARG A 128 22.30 -4.59 -2.70
CA ARG A 128 22.02 -3.53 -3.69
C ARG A 128 23.17 -3.34 -4.67
N ILE A 129 24.42 -3.31 -4.19
CA ILE A 129 25.61 -3.22 -5.05
C ILE A 129 25.68 -4.44 -5.97
N ALA A 130 25.51 -5.65 -5.43
CA ALA A 130 25.53 -6.89 -6.22
C ALA A 130 24.44 -6.90 -7.30
N ALA A 131 23.20 -6.53 -6.95
CA ALA A 131 22.09 -6.46 -7.89
C ALA A 131 22.34 -5.41 -8.99
N THR A 132 22.93 -4.27 -8.64
CA THR A 132 23.32 -3.22 -9.59
C THR A 132 24.40 -3.71 -10.56
N ASN A 133 25.44 -4.39 -10.05
CA ASN A 133 26.51 -4.95 -10.88
C ASN A 133 26.01 -6.01 -11.88
N GLN A 134 24.99 -6.76 -11.49
CA GLN A 134 24.31 -7.73 -12.36
C GLN A 134 23.26 -7.08 -13.28
N ARG A 135 23.09 -5.74 -13.23
CA ARG A 135 22.08 -4.98 -13.99
C ARG A 135 20.65 -5.49 -13.76
N LEU A 136 20.37 -6.02 -12.58
CA LEU A 136 19.03 -6.43 -12.20
C LEU A 136 18.17 -5.18 -11.99
N LYS A 137 16.91 -5.26 -12.42
CA LYS A 137 15.88 -4.28 -12.07
C LYS A 137 15.33 -4.67 -10.71
N PHE A 138 15.71 -3.95 -9.66
CA PHE A 138 15.33 -4.27 -8.29
C PHE A 138 14.65 -3.11 -7.57
N ALA A 139 13.85 -3.45 -6.56
CA ALA A 139 13.34 -2.52 -5.57
C ALA A 139 13.89 -2.96 -4.20
N CYS A 140 14.22 -2.01 -3.34
CA CYS A 140 14.78 -2.28 -2.02
C CYS A 140 13.98 -1.54 -0.96
N LEU A 141 13.51 -2.28 0.05
CA LEU A 141 12.94 -1.73 1.26
C LEU A 141 14.02 -1.71 2.34
N ASN A 142 14.28 -0.51 2.87
CA ASN A 142 15.10 -0.34 4.08
C ASN A 142 14.48 -1.12 5.25
N PRO A 143 15.23 -1.39 6.33
CA PRO A 143 14.71 -2.15 7.45
C PRO A 143 13.40 -1.56 7.94
N CYS A 144 12.30 -2.26 7.70
CA CYS A 144 10.99 -1.81 8.11
C CYS A 144 10.63 -2.43 9.46
N THR A 145 9.75 -1.73 10.18
CA THR A 145 9.27 -2.18 11.51
C THR A 145 7.78 -2.45 11.54
N LYS A 146 7.11 -2.33 10.38
CA LYS A 146 5.66 -2.42 10.27
C LYS A 146 5.28 -3.09 8.96
N ALA A 147 4.29 -4.00 9.03
CA ALA A 147 3.72 -4.64 7.85
C ALA A 147 3.13 -3.64 6.83
N GLN A 148 2.65 -2.47 7.30
CA GLN A 148 2.16 -1.39 6.43
C GLN A 148 3.24 -0.91 5.46
N GLU A 149 4.47 -0.68 5.94
CA GLU A 149 5.60 -0.19 5.13
C GLU A 149 5.96 -1.21 4.03
N ALA A 150 5.89 -2.50 4.36
CA ALA A 150 6.10 -3.57 3.39
C ALA A 150 4.99 -3.63 2.32
N ALA A 151 3.73 -3.42 2.71
CA ALA A 151 2.62 -3.39 1.77
C ALA A 151 2.71 -2.19 0.80
N GLU A 152 3.01 -1.00 1.33
CA GLU A 152 3.24 0.21 0.55
C GLU A 152 4.43 0.07 -0.39
N PHE A 153 5.53 -0.52 0.08
CA PHE A 153 6.69 -0.82 -0.77
C PHE A 153 6.31 -1.69 -1.95
N VAL A 154 5.57 -2.78 -1.70
CA VAL A 154 5.13 -3.69 -2.77
C VAL A 154 4.24 -2.94 -3.75
N LEU A 155 3.26 -2.17 -3.29
CA LEU A 155 2.35 -1.41 -4.17
C LEU A 155 3.08 -0.39 -5.05
N ASN A 156 4.19 0.18 -4.55
CA ASN A 156 5.03 1.11 -5.30
C ASN A 156 6.05 0.42 -6.23
N MET A 157 6.20 -0.90 -6.18
CA MET A 157 7.05 -1.63 -7.12
C MET A 157 6.51 -1.49 -8.54
N SER A 158 7.42 -1.29 -9.50
CA SER A 158 7.10 -1.33 -10.91
C SER A 158 7.11 -2.76 -11.46
N GLU A 159 6.39 -2.99 -12.56
CA GLU A 159 6.40 -4.26 -13.31
C GLU A 159 7.79 -4.67 -13.85
N GLU A 160 8.71 -3.70 -14.01
CA GLU A 160 10.08 -3.97 -14.41
C GLU A 160 10.90 -4.61 -13.28
N ASN A 161 10.51 -4.41 -12.02
CA ASN A 161 11.26 -4.94 -10.88
C ASN A 161 11.15 -6.47 -10.84
N LYS A 162 12.26 -7.14 -11.16
CA LYS A 162 12.38 -8.61 -11.14
C LYS A 162 12.90 -9.14 -9.81
N LEU A 163 13.44 -8.26 -8.97
CA LEU A 163 13.94 -8.57 -7.64
C LEU A 163 13.39 -7.58 -6.62
N ALA A 164 12.87 -8.08 -5.50
CA ALA A 164 12.55 -7.32 -4.31
C ALA A 164 13.51 -7.71 -3.19
N ILE A 165 14.18 -6.72 -2.59
CA ILE A 165 15.06 -6.90 -1.44
C ILE A 165 14.36 -6.25 -0.25
N VAL A 166 14.11 -7.01 0.82
CA VAL A 166 13.34 -6.55 1.97
C VAL A 166 14.13 -6.81 3.24
N GLY A 167 14.44 -5.75 3.99
CA GLY A 167 14.97 -5.86 5.36
C GLY A 167 13.83 -5.92 6.39
N LEU A 168 13.80 -6.96 7.22
CA LEU A 168 12.83 -7.13 8.30
C LEU A 168 13.55 -7.21 9.65
N SER A 169 13.06 -6.43 10.62
CA SER A 169 13.55 -6.55 12.00
C SER A 169 12.99 -7.82 12.68
N PRO A 170 13.70 -8.46 13.62
CA PRO A 170 13.34 -9.79 14.14
C PRO A 170 12.03 -9.82 14.92
N CYS A 171 11.58 -8.67 15.43
CA CYS A 171 10.31 -8.52 16.13
C CYS A 171 9.09 -8.82 15.23
N ASP A 172 9.27 -8.79 13.90
CA ASP A 172 8.18 -8.67 12.94
C ASP A 172 7.97 -9.94 12.10
N LEU A 173 8.74 -11.01 12.32
CA LEU A 173 8.60 -12.29 11.58
C LEU A 173 7.22 -12.95 11.75
N ASN A 174 6.46 -12.57 12.77
CA ASN A 174 5.10 -13.09 13.01
C ASN A 174 3.99 -12.22 12.37
N GLU A 175 4.33 -11.05 11.81
CA GLU A 175 3.37 -10.06 11.30
C GLU A 175 3.47 -9.83 9.77
N VAL A 176 4.42 -10.48 9.09
CA VAL A 176 4.71 -10.34 7.64
C VAL A 176 4.48 -11.65 6.91
#